data_AF-A0A7S1WFY8-F1
#
_entry.id   AF-A0A7S1WFY8-F1
#
_cell.length_a   1.000
_cell.length_b   1.000
_cell.length_c   1.000
_cell.angle_alpha   90.00
_cell.angle_beta   90.00
_cell.angle_gamma   90.00
#
_symmetry.space_group_name_H-M   'P 1'
#
loop_
_entity.id
_entity.type
_entity.pdbx_description
1 polymer ?
#
loop_
_entity_poly.entity_id
_entity_poly.type
_entity_poly.pdbx_seq_one_letter_code
_entity_poly.pdbx_strand_id
1 'polypeptide(L)'
;MVAGGKAAVDRGQIERFLATCIDVLASEGTRAALKDPASGRPGRKIVELQQGVWDDLGVPAEAGRSAVGGIEKNFPEDHAALVSLRDDFAKAADAAYLRCLEDRRPPALENKAKMPRAIVLEFFDACSLMLDTPEVRERLRISVAEKGAMPDAVVNEVHGEVMELLGFEAAHGQSCFEELGKANEFWKDREVAVGYARWRGKTSSICLRLLNEYRKMGGELHVDDEVKEKLLELQAKDELDAMSVDERAQLLERNAKKVNVFRGLPDEGRRRYLERLSDQEKVELAKSEILMVTLMQAQQRMAHDAASRAE
;
A
#
# COMPACT_ATOMS: atom_id res chain seq x y z
N MET A 1 -19.04 26.64 -27.03
CA MET A 1 -18.67 25.43 -26.28
C MET A 1 -19.46 25.43 -24.99
N VAL A 2 -20.48 24.57 -24.88
CA VAL A 2 -21.26 24.43 -23.65
C VAL A 2 -20.41 23.61 -22.69
N ALA A 3 -20.04 24.19 -21.54
CA ALA A 3 -19.44 23.43 -20.45
C ALA A 3 -20.51 22.44 -19.95
N GLY A 4 -20.52 21.24 -20.53
CA GLY A 4 -21.36 20.15 -20.04
C GLY A 4 -20.92 19.83 -18.62
N GLY A 5 -21.72 20.24 -17.63
CA GLY A 5 -21.50 19.84 -16.26
C GLY A 5 -21.47 18.32 -16.21
N LYS A 6 -20.35 17.73 -15.79
CA LYS A 6 -20.28 16.29 -15.53
C LYS A 6 -21.39 15.97 -14.54
N ALA A 7 -22.36 15.15 -14.95
CA ALA A 7 -23.41 14.67 -14.06
C ALA A 7 -22.74 14.01 -12.85
N ALA A 8 -23.11 14.44 -11.64
CA ALA A 8 -22.58 13.86 -10.42
C ALA A 8 -23.06 12.41 -10.30
N VAL A 9 -22.16 11.49 -9.91
CA VAL A 9 -22.51 10.10 -9.66
C VAL A 9 -23.34 10.03 -8.38
N ASP A 10 -24.56 9.52 -8.46
CA ASP A 10 -25.46 9.43 -7.31
C ASP A 10 -25.18 8.19 -6.43
N ARG A 11 -25.72 8.21 -5.21
CA ARG A 11 -25.59 7.13 -4.21
C ARG A 11 -26.04 5.77 -4.76
N GLY A 12 -27.14 5.74 -5.50
CA GLY A 12 -27.74 4.52 -6.04
C GLY A 12 -26.96 3.94 -7.22
N GLN A 13 -26.22 4.75 -7.96
CA GLN A 13 -25.26 4.29 -8.97
C GLN A 13 -24.05 3.61 -8.31
N ILE A 14 -23.52 4.16 -7.21
CA ILE A 14 -22.41 3.55 -6.46
C ILE A 14 -22.84 2.21 -5.87
N GLU A 15 -23.99 2.16 -5.20
CA GLU A 15 -24.52 0.92 -4.61
C GLU A 15 -24.71 -0.17 -5.67
N ARG A 16 -25.37 0.16 -6.79
CA ARG A 16 -25.57 -0.78 -7.91
C ARG A 16 -24.25 -1.26 -8.51
N PHE A 17 -23.28 -0.37 -8.69
CA PHE A 17 -21.95 -0.74 -9.17
C PHE A 17 -21.30 -1.76 -8.25
N LEU A 18 -21.20 -1.45 -6.95
CA LEU A 18 -20.51 -2.31 -5.99
C LEU A 18 -21.18 -3.70 -5.89
N ALA A 19 -22.51 -3.73 -5.76
CA ALA A 19 -23.28 -4.98 -5.71
C ALA A 19 -23.12 -5.81 -7.01
N THR A 20 -23.24 -5.16 -8.17
CA THR A 20 -23.09 -5.84 -9.47
C THR A 20 -21.67 -6.37 -9.66
N CYS A 21 -20.64 -5.60 -9.26
CA CYS A 21 -19.27 -6.07 -9.32
C CYS A 21 -19.01 -7.28 -8.42
N ILE A 22 -19.59 -7.33 -7.22
CA ILE A 22 -19.51 -8.52 -6.34
C ILE A 22 -20.07 -9.75 -7.07
N ASP A 23 -21.27 -9.64 -7.65
CA ASP A 23 -21.91 -10.73 -8.38
C ASP A 23 -21.10 -11.17 -9.61
N VAL A 24 -20.62 -10.19 -10.41
CA VAL A 24 -19.80 -10.45 -11.60
C VAL A 24 -18.51 -11.16 -11.22
N LEU A 25 -17.80 -10.70 -10.18
CA LEU A 25 -16.51 -11.27 -9.76
C LEU A 25 -16.65 -12.67 -9.13
N ALA A 26 -17.79 -12.94 -8.48
CA ALA A 26 -18.11 -14.25 -7.93
C ALA A 26 -18.47 -15.28 -9.02
N SER A 27 -18.99 -14.84 -10.17
CA SER A 27 -19.53 -15.71 -11.22
C SER A 27 -18.54 -16.70 -11.83
N GLU A 28 -19.06 -17.85 -12.27
CA GLU A 28 -18.29 -18.85 -13.04
C GLU A 28 -17.83 -18.32 -14.40
N GLY A 29 -18.57 -17.37 -15.00
CA GLY A 29 -18.17 -16.71 -16.24
C GLY A 29 -16.86 -15.93 -16.07
N THR A 30 -16.76 -15.13 -15.00
CA THR A 30 -15.53 -14.43 -14.65
C THR A 30 -14.41 -15.40 -14.31
N ARG A 31 -14.69 -16.46 -13.56
CA ARG A 31 -13.69 -17.50 -13.26
C ARG A 31 -13.12 -18.13 -14.53
N ALA A 32 -13.97 -18.51 -15.47
CA ALA A 32 -13.55 -19.09 -16.75
C ALA A 32 -12.72 -18.10 -17.59
N ALA A 33 -13.14 -16.83 -17.65
CA ALA A 33 -12.41 -15.79 -18.36
C ALA A 33 -11.04 -15.51 -17.74
N LEU A 34 -10.96 -15.53 -16.41
CA LEU A 34 -9.72 -15.34 -15.67
C LEU A 34 -8.83 -16.59 -15.72
N LYS A 35 -9.35 -17.80 -15.89
CA LYS A 35 -8.52 -19.01 -15.94
C LYS A 35 -7.57 -19.07 -17.14
N ASP A 36 -7.93 -18.44 -18.26
CA ASP A 36 -7.11 -18.43 -19.46
C ASP A 36 -5.88 -17.51 -19.32
N PRO A 37 -4.63 -18.02 -19.36
CA PRO A 37 -3.44 -17.18 -19.30
C PRO A 37 -3.33 -16.19 -20.45
N ALA A 38 -3.96 -16.47 -21.61
CA ALA A 38 -3.95 -15.57 -22.76
C ALA A 38 -4.76 -14.27 -22.51
N SER A 39 -5.62 -14.26 -21.49
CA SER A 39 -6.32 -13.03 -21.03
C SER A 39 -5.38 -11.99 -20.39
N GLY A 40 -4.10 -12.32 -20.20
CA GLY A 40 -3.11 -11.45 -19.60
C GLY A 40 -3.13 -11.50 -18.07
N ARG A 41 -2.72 -10.40 -17.43
CA ARG A 41 -2.66 -10.32 -15.96
C ARG A 41 -4.06 -10.26 -15.34
N PRO A 42 -4.41 -11.16 -14.40
CA PRO A 42 -5.70 -11.19 -13.69
C PRO A 42 -6.15 -9.82 -13.18
N GLY A 43 -5.25 -9.06 -12.56
CA GLY A 43 -5.57 -7.73 -12.03
C GLY A 43 -6.05 -6.75 -13.11
N ARG A 44 -5.46 -6.77 -14.32
CA ARG A 44 -5.93 -5.94 -15.44
C ARG A 44 -7.29 -6.39 -15.93
N LYS A 45 -7.51 -7.71 -16.01
CA LYS A 45 -8.79 -8.25 -16.47
C LYS A 45 -9.95 -7.94 -15.51
N ILE A 46 -9.69 -7.97 -14.20
CA ILE A 46 -10.66 -7.55 -13.18
C ILE A 46 -11.03 -6.06 -13.35
N VAL A 47 -10.06 -5.18 -13.63
CA VAL A 47 -10.33 -3.76 -13.91
C VAL A 47 -11.17 -3.58 -15.18
N GLU A 48 -10.93 -4.37 -16.23
CA GLU A 48 -11.77 -4.34 -17.44
C GLU A 48 -13.22 -4.76 -17.16
N LEU A 49 -13.42 -5.79 -16.32
CA LEU A 49 -14.77 -6.22 -15.93
C LEU A 49 -15.49 -5.11 -15.14
N GLN A 50 -14.79 -4.45 -14.22
CA GLN A 50 -15.32 -3.30 -13.48
C GLN A 50 -15.66 -2.12 -14.41
N GLN A 51 -14.83 -1.88 -15.44
CA GLN A 51 -15.12 -0.87 -16.46
C GLN A 51 -16.44 -1.15 -17.18
N GLY A 52 -16.69 -2.42 -17.55
CA GLY A 52 -17.95 -2.82 -18.19
C GLY A 52 -19.18 -2.50 -17.34
N VAL A 53 -19.12 -2.72 -16.02
CA VAL A 53 -20.21 -2.38 -15.11
C VAL A 53 -20.47 -0.86 -15.07
N TRP A 54 -19.42 -0.05 -15.13
CA TRP A 54 -19.59 1.41 -15.23
C TRP A 54 -20.22 1.84 -16.55
N ASP A 55 -19.81 1.22 -17.65
CA ASP A 55 -20.34 1.50 -18.98
C ASP A 55 -21.84 1.16 -19.04
N ASP A 56 -22.26 0.04 -18.46
CA ASP A 56 -23.68 -0.37 -18.36
C ASP A 56 -24.51 0.61 -17.52
N LEU A 57 -23.90 1.26 -16.52
CA LEU A 57 -24.55 2.29 -15.70
C LEU A 57 -24.53 3.69 -16.34
N GLY A 58 -23.88 3.85 -17.50
CA GLY A 58 -23.70 5.14 -18.16
C GLY A 58 -22.83 6.11 -17.37
N VAL A 59 -21.94 5.62 -16.50
CA VAL A 59 -21.06 6.43 -15.65
C VAL A 59 -19.64 6.38 -16.19
N PRO A 60 -19.00 7.54 -16.48
CA PRO A 60 -17.58 7.55 -16.82
C PRO A 60 -16.76 6.97 -15.67
N ALA A 61 -15.95 5.94 -15.94
CA ALA A 61 -15.29 5.20 -14.86
C ALA A 61 -14.30 6.02 -14.02
N GLU A 62 -13.71 7.09 -14.57
CA GLU A 62 -12.92 8.03 -13.76
C GLU A 62 -13.79 8.71 -12.68
N ALA A 63 -14.99 9.16 -13.06
CA ALA A 63 -15.96 9.75 -12.13
C ALA A 63 -16.46 8.70 -11.13
N GLY A 64 -16.78 7.49 -11.61
CA GLY A 64 -17.19 6.36 -10.75
C GLY A 64 -16.13 5.99 -9.71
N ARG A 65 -14.86 5.80 -10.13
CA ARG A 65 -13.74 5.51 -9.22
C ARG A 65 -13.52 6.63 -8.21
N SER A 66 -13.59 7.89 -8.66
CA SER A 66 -13.49 9.04 -7.77
C SER A 66 -14.65 9.09 -6.76
N ALA A 67 -15.86 8.72 -7.16
CA ALA A 67 -17.02 8.70 -6.29
C ALA A 67 -16.92 7.58 -5.23
N VAL A 68 -16.50 6.37 -5.62
CA VAL A 68 -16.24 5.24 -4.70
C VAL A 68 -15.13 5.55 -3.71
N GLY A 69 -14.04 6.18 -4.16
CA GLY A 69 -12.94 6.58 -3.27
C GLY A 69 -13.28 7.74 -2.33
N GLY A 70 -14.38 8.46 -2.58
CA GLY A 70 -14.83 9.60 -1.80
C GLY A 70 -16.15 9.39 -1.07
N ILE A 71 -16.59 8.14 -0.85
CA ILE A 71 -17.90 7.81 -0.26
C ILE A 71 -18.15 8.58 1.04
N GLU A 72 -17.18 8.57 1.95
CA GLU A 72 -17.27 9.20 3.27
C GLU A 72 -17.46 10.73 3.18
N LYS A 73 -16.79 11.35 2.19
CA LYS A 73 -16.87 12.80 1.96
C LYS A 73 -18.16 13.19 1.24
N ASN A 74 -18.59 12.39 0.27
CA ASN A 74 -19.67 12.73 -0.65
C ASN A 74 -21.05 12.33 -0.09
N PHE A 75 -21.11 11.36 0.82
CA PHE A 75 -22.36 10.81 1.37
C PHE A 75 -22.31 10.67 2.92
N PRO A 76 -22.10 11.77 3.67
CA PRO A 76 -21.82 11.71 5.11
C PRO A 76 -22.92 11.06 5.95
N GLU A 77 -24.20 11.15 5.55
CA GLU A 77 -25.33 10.62 6.33
C GLU A 77 -25.48 9.09 6.23
N ASP A 78 -25.08 8.49 5.09
CA ASP A 78 -25.30 7.06 4.78
C ASP A 78 -23.99 6.30 4.47
N HIS A 79 -22.84 6.92 4.70
CA HIS A 79 -21.55 6.35 4.27
C HIS A 79 -21.29 4.97 4.86
N ALA A 80 -21.77 4.65 6.07
CA ALA A 80 -21.48 3.37 6.73
C ALA A 80 -21.90 2.14 5.88
N ALA A 81 -23.10 2.18 5.28
CA ALA A 81 -23.58 1.08 4.43
C ALA A 81 -22.77 0.98 3.13
N LEU A 82 -22.48 2.12 2.48
CA LEU A 82 -21.67 2.15 1.26
C LEU A 82 -20.21 1.74 1.50
N VAL A 83 -19.64 2.12 2.65
CA VAL A 83 -18.29 1.71 3.06
C VAL A 83 -18.24 0.21 3.29
N SER A 84 -19.20 -0.36 4.02
CA SER A 84 -19.29 -1.82 4.18
C SER A 84 -19.38 -2.53 2.83
N LEU A 85 -20.22 -2.02 1.91
CA LEU A 85 -20.36 -2.61 0.58
C LEU A 85 -19.09 -2.45 -0.27
N ARG A 86 -18.35 -1.34 -0.14
CA ARG A 86 -17.03 -1.15 -0.75
C ARG A 86 -16.04 -2.17 -0.24
N ASP A 87 -16.04 -2.46 1.05
CA ASP A 87 -15.16 -3.45 1.66
C ASP A 87 -15.49 -4.87 1.19
N ASP A 88 -16.77 -5.20 1.04
CA ASP A 88 -17.20 -6.49 0.48
C ASP A 88 -16.85 -6.63 -1.01
N PHE A 89 -16.96 -5.54 -1.78
CA PHE A 89 -16.46 -5.48 -3.16
C PHE A 89 -14.95 -5.73 -3.23
N ALA A 90 -14.15 -5.11 -2.35
CA ALA A 90 -12.71 -5.34 -2.29
C ALA A 90 -12.40 -6.82 -2.00
N LYS A 91 -13.06 -7.42 -1.00
CA LYS A 91 -12.90 -8.86 -0.68
C LYS A 91 -13.27 -9.75 -1.87
N ALA A 92 -14.34 -9.43 -2.60
CA ALA A 92 -14.75 -10.19 -3.78
C ALA A 92 -13.70 -10.12 -4.91
N ALA A 93 -13.13 -8.94 -5.14
CA ALA A 93 -12.05 -8.77 -6.11
C ALA A 93 -10.78 -9.53 -5.71
N ASP A 94 -10.39 -9.46 -4.44
CA ASP A 94 -9.23 -10.16 -3.89
C ASP A 94 -9.40 -11.68 -4.00
N ALA A 95 -10.60 -12.19 -3.65
CA ALA A 95 -10.93 -13.61 -3.76
C ALA A 95 -10.93 -14.08 -5.23
N ALA A 96 -11.49 -13.30 -6.15
CA ALA A 96 -11.47 -13.62 -7.58
C ALA A 96 -10.03 -13.67 -8.13
N TYR A 97 -9.17 -12.75 -7.71
CA TYR A 97 -7.76 -12.72 -8.09
C TYR A 97 -7.00 -13.93 -7.56
N LEU A 98 -7.07 -14.22 -6.25
CA LEU A 98 -6.35 -15.36 -5.66
C LEU A 98 -6.84 -16.70 -6.22
N ARG A 99 -8.16 -16.87 -6.37
CA ARG A 99 -8.75 -18.05 -7.01
C ARG A 99 -8.24 -18.23 -8.45
N CYS A 100 -8.08 -17.13 -9.19
CA CYS A 100 -7.51 -17.17 -10.53
C CYS A 100 -6.05 -17.66 -10.51
N LEU A 101 -5.23 -17.24 -9.55
CA LEU A 101 -3.85 -17.72 -9.46
C LEU A 101 -3.79 -19.22 -9.17
N GLU A 102 -4.62 -19.71 -8.26
CA GLU A 102 -4.76 -21.14 -7.99
C GLU A 102 -5.21 -21.93 -9.23
N ASP A 103 -6.24 -21.44 -9.94
CA ASP A 103 -6.74 -22.08 -11.16
C ASP A 103 -5.71 -22.10 -12.31
N ARG A 104 -4.76 -21.14 -12.30
CA ARG A 104 -3.67 -21.01 -13.29
C ARG A 104 -2.39 -21.72 -12.86
N ARG A 105 -2.28 -22.19 -11.62
CA ARG A 105 -1.07 -22.83 -11.10
C ARG A 105 -0.69 -24.00 -12.00
N PRO A 106 0.51 -23.99 -12.61
CA PRO A 106 0.90 -25.09 -13.49
C PRO A 106 1.14 -26.36 -12.66
N PRO A 107 0.91 -27.55 -13.27
CA PRO A 107 1.13 -28.82 -12.57
C PRO A 107 2.60 -29.11 -12.26
N ALA A 108 3.52 -28.45 -12.96
CA ALA A 108 4.96 -28.52 -12.72
C ALA A 108 5.53 -27.10 -12.59
N LEU A 109 6.41 -26.92 -11.61
CA LEU A 109 7.04 -25.64 -11.32
C LEU A 109 8.32 -25.46 -12.15
N GLU A 110 8.55 -24.25 -12.64
CA GLU A 110 9.77 -23.84 -13.33
C GLU A 110 10.92 -23.63 -12.33
N ASN A 111 12.09 -24.18 -12.64
CA ASN A 111 13.26 -24.19 -11.77
C ASN A 111 14.59 -23.90 -12.48
N LYS A 112 14.54 -23.47 -13.74
CA LYS A 112 15.72 -23.19 -14.58
C LYS A 112 15.59 -21.90 -15.36
N ALA A 113 14.43 -21.65 -15.97
CA ALA A 113 14.24 -20.50 -16.82
C ALA A 113 14.22 -19.18 -16.03
N LYS A 114 14.63 -18.10 -16.68
CA LYS A 114 14.52 -16.75 -16.11
C LYS A 114 13.06 -16.37 -15.95
N MET A 115 12.75 -15.64 -14.88
CA MET A 115 11.40 -15.15 -14.62
C MET A 115 10.97 -14.10 -15.67
N PRO A 116 9.86 -14.33 -16.39
CA PRO A 116 9.34 -13.34 -17.33
C PRO A 116 8.88 -12.07 -16.62
N ARG A 117 9.04 -10.91 -17.28
CA ARG A 117 8.57 -9.60 -16.79
C ARG A 117 7.13 -9.61 -16.29
N ALA A 118 6.23 -10.28 -17.01
CA ALA A 118 4.82 -10.36 -16.64
C ALA A 118 4.62 -11.05 -15.28
N ILE A 119 5.40 -12.10 -15.00
CA ILE A 119 5.38 -12.83 -13.73
C ILE A 119 5.97 -11.99 -12.60
N VAL A 120 7.03 -11.22 -12.84
CA VAL A 120 7.60 -10.29 -11.85
C VAL A 120 6.55 -9.26 -11.37
N LEU A 121 5.81 -8.68 -12.30
CA LEU A 121 4.75 -7.73 -11.96
C LEU A 121 3.58 -8.39 -11.22
N GLU A 122 3.18 -9.59 -11.66
CA GLU A 122 2.13 -10.37 -11.00
C GLU A 122 2.52 -10.78 -9.58
N PHE A 123 3.80 -11.12 -9.36
CA PHE A 123 4.36 -11.40 -8.05
C PHE A 123 4.18 -10.22 -7.09
N PHE A 124 4.48 -8.99 -7.52
CA PHE A 124 4.29 -7.80 -6.68
C PHE A 124 2.85 -7.60 -6.25
N ASP A 125 1.91 -7.77 -7.19
CA ASP A 125 0.47 -7.63 -6.94
C ASP A 125 -0.03 -8.76 -6.01
N ALA A 126 0.37 -10.00 -6.29
CA ALA A 126 -0.02 -11.18 -5.53
C ALA A 126 0.53 -11.20 -4.10
N CYS A 127 1.80 -10.87 -3.89
CA CYS A 127 2.36 -10.73 -2.53
C CYS A 127 1.68 -9.61 -1.76
N SER A 128 1.43 -8.46 -2.41
CA SER A 128 0.73 -7.34 -1.77
C SER A 128 -0.67 -7.74 -1.31
N LEU A 129 -1.34 -8.61 -2.05
CA LEU A 129 -2.66 -9.13 -1.72
C LEU A 129 -2.60 -10.20 -0.62
N MET A 130 -1.70 -11.17 -0.76
CA MET A 130 -1.51 -12.25 0.21
C MET A 130 -1.15 -11.72 1.59
N LEU A 131 -0.35 -10.66 1.70
CA LEU A 131 -0.02 -10.04 2.98
C LEU A 131 -1.22 -9.37 3.69
N ASP A 132 -2.32 -9.13 2.98
CA ASP A 132 -3.56 -8.59 3.54
C ASP A 132 -4.57 -9.65 3.95
N THR A 133 -4.34 -10.93 3.62
CA THR A 133 -5.28 -11.99 4.01
C THR A 133 -5.29 -12.18 5.53
N PRO A 134 -6.45 -12.50 6.15
CA PRO A 134 -6.54 -12.72 7.59
C PRO A 134 -5.53 -13.75 8.10
N GLU A 135 -5.33 -14.83 7.35
CA GLU A 135 -4.44 -15.94 7.70
C GLU A 135 -2.98 -15.49 7.76
N VAL A 136 -2.52 -14.74 6.75
CA VAL A 136 -1.14 -14.23 6.72
C VAL A 136 -0.95 -13.13 7.76
N ARG A 137 -1.93 -12.25 7.94
CA ARG A 137 -1.91 -11.23 9.00
C ARG A 137 -1.76 -11.85 10.38
N GLU A 138 -2.41 -12.97 10.62
CA GLU A 138 -2.28 -13.69 11.89
C GLU A 138 -0.90 -14.35 12.05
N ARG A 139 -0.38 -15.01 11.00
CA ARG A 139 1.00 -15.55 11.02
C ARG A 139 2.04 -14.46 11.33
N LEU A 140 1.89 -13.28 10.73
CA LEU A 140 2.77 -12.13 10.97
C LEU A 140 2.65 -11.63 12.41
N ARG A 141 1.43 -11.50 12.95
CA ARG A 141 1.20 -11.10 14.36
C ARG A 141 1.84 -12.05 15.34
N ILE A 142 1.61 -13.35 15.16
CA ILE A 142 2.21 -14.40 16.00
C ILE A 142 3.73 -14.28 15.98
N SER A 143 4.35 -14.20 14.79
CA SER A 143 5.81 -14.08 14.70
C SER A 143 6.36 -12.80 15.35
N VAL A 144 5.64 -11.68 15.28
CA VAL A 144 6.04 -10.43 15.95
C VAL A 144 5.91 -10.58 17.47
N ALA A 145 4.80 -11.15 17.95
CA ALA A 145 4.56 -11.33 19.38
C ALA A 145 5.58 -12.28 20.04
N GLU A 146 5.99 -13.33 19.32
CA GLU A 146 6.97 -14.31 19.79
C GLU A 146 8.41 -13.79 19.79
N LYS A 147 8.78 -12.97 18.79
CA LYS A 147 10.19 -12.60 18.54
C LYS A 147 10.51 -11.14 18.84
N GLY A 148 9.52 -10.27 18.99
CA GLY A 148 9.71 -8.82 19.10
C GLY A 148 10.44 -8.20 17.91
N ALA A 149 10.51 -8.89 16.76
CA ALA A 149 11.37 -8.55 15.62
C ALA A 149 10.59 -8.53 14.30
N MET A 150 11.21 -8.03 13.24
CA MET A 150 10.64 -8.07 11.89
C MET A 150 10.29 -9.53 11.51
N PRO A 151 9.08 -9.81 11.01
CA PRO A 151 8.62 -11.18 10.72
C PRO A 151 9.13 -11.67 9.36
N ASP A 152 10.42 -11.48 9.06
CA ASP A 152 11.00 -11.73 7.74
C ASP A 152 10.86 -13.19 7.29
N ALA A 153 10.91 -14.14 8.23
CA ALA A 153 10.69 -15.56 7.93
C ALA A 153 9.28 -15.81 7.34
N VAL A 154 8.24 -15.26 7.97
CA VAL A 154 6.85 -15.39 7.48
C VAL A 154 6.68 -14.66 6.15
N VAL A 155 7.27 -13.48 6.00
CA VAL A 155 7.25 -12.73 4.73
C VAL A 155 7.91 -13.54 3.61
N ASN A 156 9.05 -14.17 3.87
CA ASN A 156 9.75 -15.01 2.89
C ASN A 156 8.98 -16.30 2.55
N GLU A 157 8.31 -16.91 3.52
CA GLU A 157 7.39 -18.03 3.28
C GLU A 157 6.26 -17.62 2.34
N VAL A 158 5.60 -16.47 2.60
CA VAL A 158 4.53 -15.94 1.74
C VAL A 158 5.05 -15.63 0.33
N HIS A 159 6.26 -15.08 0.21
CA HIS A 159 6.90 -14.90 -1.10
C HIS A 159 7.07 -16.24 -1.81
N GLY A 160 7.54 -17.28 -1.12
CA GLY A 160 7.66 -18.63 -1.66
C GLY A 160 6.32 -19.21 -2.12
N GLU A 161 5.28 -19.12 -1.28
CA GLU A 161 3.91 -19.55 -1.62
C GLU A 161 3.42 -18.87 -2.91
N VAL A 162 3.61 -17.55 -3.02
CA VAL A 162 3.24 -16.80 -4.23
C VAL A 162 4.06 -17.21 -5.46
N MET A 163 5.37 -17.48 -5.32
CA MET A 163 6.16 -17.99 -6.45
C MET A 163 5.60 -19.29 -7.00
N GLU A 164 5.24 -20.21 -6.11
CA GLU A 164 4.70 -21.50 -6.52
C GLU A 164 3.32 -21.38 -7.17
N LEU A 165 2.47 -20.46 -6.71
CA LEU A 165 1.22 -20.12 -7.38
C LEU A 165 1.45 -19.60 -8.80
N LEU A 166 2.52 -18.80 -8.99
CA LEU A 166 2.92 -18.26 -10.28
C LEU A 166 3.73 -19.24 -11.14
N GLY A 167 3.91 -20.49 -10.66
CA GLY A 167 4.53 -21.55 -11.42
C GLY A 167 6.05 -21.62 -11.34
N PHE A 168 6.67 -21.00 -10.35
CA PHE A 168 8.11 -21.06 -10.10
C PHE A 168 8.39 -21.76 -8.76
N GLU A 169 9.42 -22.61 -8.70
CA GLU A 169 9.87 -23.13 -7.40
C GLU A 169 10.32 -21.97 -6.50
N ALA A 170 9.94 -21.99 -5.22
CA ALA A 170 10.21 -20.88 -4.29
C ALA A 170 11.70 -20.46 -4.27
N ALA A 171 12.61 -21.43 -4.16
CA ALA A 171 14.05 -21.17 -4.13
C ALA A 171 14.58 -20.58 -5.45
N HIS A 172 14.09 -21.11 -6.59
CA HIS A 172 14.48 -20.60 -7.91
C HIS A 172 13.92 -19.20 -8.18
N GLY A 173 12.66 -18.95 -7.81
CA GLY A 173 12.03 -17.64 -7.90
C GLY A 173 12.78 -16.60 -7.08
N GLN A 174 13.17 -16.92 -5.85
CA GLN A 174 14.01 -16.05 -5.02
C GLN A 174 15.35 -15.75 -5.68
N SER A 175 16.03 -16.78 -6.20
CA SER A 175 17.28 -16.60 -6.94
C SER A 175 17.11 -15.64 -8.13
N CYS A 176 16.04 -15.79 -8.92
CA CYS A 176 15.73 -14.88 -10.03
C CYS A 176 15.58 -13.42 -9.57
N PHE A 177 14.97 -13.16 -8.41
CA PHE A 177 14.82 -11.80 -7.87
C PHE A 177 16.15 -11.18 -7.44
N GLU A 178 17.03 -11.97 -6.81
CA GLU A 178 18.40 -11.53 -6.51
C GLU A 178 19.16 -11.22 -7.82
N GLU A 179 18.97 -12.07 -8.82
CA GLU A 179 19.25 -11.90 -10.25
C GLU A 179 19.04 -10.46 -10.74
N LEU A 180 17.75 -10.12 -10.77
CA LEU A 180 17.21 -8.85 -11.26
C LEU A 180 17.71 -7.65 -10.46
N GLY A 181 17.83 -7.80 -9.13
CA GLY A 181 18.35 -6.78 -8.24
C GLY A 181 19.81 -6.45 -8.52
N LYS A 182 20.67 -7.47 -8.59
CA LYS A 182 22.12 -7.32 -8.86
C LYS A 182 22.39 -6.72 -10.23
N ALA A 183 21.60 -7.09 -11.23
CA ALA A 183 21.72 -6.57 -12.59
C ALA A 183 21.09 -5.16 -12.79
N ASN A 184 20.54 -4.57 -11.73
CA ASN A 184 19.84 -3.27 -11.76
C ASN A 184 18.68 -3.23 -12.77
N GLU A 185 18.09 -4.39 -13.09
CA GLU A 185 17.05 -4.54 -14.12
C GLU A 185 15.73 -3.89 -13.69
N PHE A 186 15.43 -3.90 -12.39
CA PHE A 186 14.24 -3.25 -11.84
C PHE A 186 14.14 -1.77 -12.24
N TRP A 187 15.27 -1.08 -12.37
CA TRP A 187 15.30 0.36 -12.63
C TRP A 187 15.34 0.71 -14.12
N LYS A 188 15.55 -0.27 -14.99
CA LYS A 188 15.49 -0.08 -16.45
C LYS A 188 14.05 -0.04 -16.96
N ASP A 189 13.13 -0.66 -16.24
CA ASP A 189 11.70 -0.67 -16.56
C ASP A 189 10.90 0.12 -15.51
N ARG A 190 10.28 1.21 -15.93
CA ARG A 190 9.53 2.10 -15.03
C ARG A 190 8.36 1.40 -14.34
N GLU A 191 7.62 0.52 -15.02
CA GLU A 191 6.47 -0.17 -14.43
C GLU A 191 6.95 -1.15 -13.36
N VAL A 192 8.04 -1.86 -13.64
CA VAL A 192 8.66 -2.79 -12.68
C VAL A 192 9.23 -2.04 -11.48
N ALA A 193 9.95 -0.93 -11.68
CA ALA A 193 10.47 -0.09 -10.60
C ALA A 193 9.35 0.40 -9.66
N VAL A 194 8.25 0.91 -10.23
CA VAL A 194 7.10 1.39 -9.47
C VAL A 194 6.41 0.23 -8.73
N GLY A 195 6.24 -0.92 -9.40
CA GLY A 195 5.68 -2.12 -8.79
C GLY A 195 6.49 -2.61 -7.61
N TYR A 196 7.82 -2.70 -7.76
CA TYR A 196 8.77 -3.08 -6.72
C TYR A 196 8.73 -2.12 -5.53
N ALA A 197 8.78 -0.81 -5.78
CA ALA A 197 8.73 0.20 -4.73
C ALA A 197 7.42 0.13 -3.93
N ARG A 198 6.29 -0.05 -4.61
CA ARG A 198 4.97 -0.21 -3.97
C ARG A 198 4.90 -1.48 -3.13
N TRP A 199 5.32 -2.63 -3.68
CA TRP A 199 5.34 -3.90 -2.95
C TRP A 199 6.21 -3.82 -1.70
N ARG A 200 7.48 -3.40 -1.85
CA ARG A 200 8.40 -3.25 -0.72
C ARG A 200 7.87 -2.28 0.34
N GLY A 201 7.36 -1.13 -0.09
CA GLY A 201 6.77 -0.13 0.80
C GLY A 201 5.57 -0.68 1.58
N LYS A 202 4.69 -1.44 0.92
CA LYS A 202 3.53 -2.08 1.56
C LYS A 202 3.98 -3.13 2.58
N THR A 203 4.88 -4.05 2.20
CA THR A 203 5.41 -5.08 3.10
C THR A 203 6.03 -4.46 4.35
N SER A 204 6.90 -3.45 4.18
CA SER A 204 7.50 -2.73 5.32
C SER A 204 6.45 -2.04 6.18
N SER A 205 5.47 -1.36 5.57
CA SER A 205 4.41 -0.68 6.32
C SER A 205 3.56 -1.63 7.15
N ILE A 206 3.26 -2.82 6.63
CA ILE A 206 2.50 -3.85 7.35
C ILE A 206 3.28 -4.33 8.57
N CYS A 207 4.55 -4.74 8.37
CA CYS A 207 5.39 -5.27 9.43
C CYS A 207 5.65 -4.23 10.53
N LEU A 208 5.96 -2.98 10.15
CA LEU A 208 6.18 -1.89 11.10
C LEU A 208 4.92 -1.56 11.91
N ARG A 209 3.73 -1.64 11.31
CA ARG A 209 2.48 -1.44 12.03
C ARG A 209 2.28 -2.51 13.10
N LEU A 210 2.50 -3.78 12.77
CA LEU A 210 2.38 -4.89 13.71
C LEU A 210 3.40 -4.78 14.86
N LEU A 211 4.65 -4.40 14.56
CA LEU A 211 5.65 -4.12 15.58
C LEU A 211 5.26 -2.95 16.49
N ASN A 212 4.71 -1.88 15.91
CA ASN A 212 4.23 -0.74 16.68
C ASN A 212 3.05 -1.12 17.59
N GLU A 213 2.11 -1.92 17.10
CA GLU A 213 1.00 -2.48 17.90
C GLU A 213 1.53 -3.32 19.07
N TYR A 214 2.44 -4.26 18.80
CA TYR A 214 3.06 -5.08 19.84
C TYR A 214 3.81 -4.24 20.90
N ARG A 215 4.58 -3.24 20.46
CA ARG A 215 5.25 -2.29 21.36
C ARG A 215 4.25 -1.51 22.23
N LYS A 216 3.15 -1.02 21.65
CA LYS A 216 2.09 -0.30 22.38
C LYS A 216 1.40 -1.19 23.43
N MET A 217 1.39 -2.50 23.23
CA MET A 217 0.91 -3.49 24.20
C MET A 217 1.94 -3.85 25.28
N GLY A 218 3.10 -3.18 25.31
CA GLY A 218 4.17 -3.44 26.28
C GLY A 218 5.17 -4.52 25.84
N GLY A 219 5.12 -4.96 24.58
CA GLY A 219 6.09 -5.90 24.02
C GLY A 219 7.50 -5.31 23.90
N GLU A 220 8.52 -6.13 24.18
CA GLU A 220 9.93 -5.75 24.03
C GLU A 220 10.39 -5.96 22.59
N LEU A 221 11.01 -4.95 21.99
CA LEU A 221 11.46 -5.02 20.60
C LEU A 221 12.93 -5.45 20.48
N HIS A 222 13.19 -6.42 19.61
CA HIS A 222 14.50 -6.94 19.24
C HIS A 222 14.81 -6.58 17.78
N VAL A 223 14.88 -5.27 17.50
CA VAL A 223 15.10 -4.73 16.15
C VAL A 223 16.30 -3.78 16.12
N ASP A 224 16.89 -3.60 14.95
CA ASP A 224 17.98 -2.63 14.73
C ASP A 224 17.51 -1.17 14.85
N ASP A 225 18.46 -0.25 14.83
CA ASP A 225 18.18 1.17 15.01
C ASP A 225 17.44 1.79 13.81
N GLU A 226 17.59 1.24 12.60
CA GLU A 226 16.85 1.70 11.41
C GLU A 226 15.34 1.42 11.58
N VAL A 227 14.99 0.22 12.05
CA VAL A 227 13.59 -0.14 12.36
C VAL A 227 13.05 0.70 13.52
N LYS A 228 13.86 0.97 14.56
CA LYS A 228 13.44 1.87 15.67
C LYS A 228 13.12 3.28 15.18
N GLU A 229 13.95 3.83 14.30
CA GLU A 229 13.72 5.14 13.69
C GLU A 229 12.42 5.17 12.88
N LYS A 230 12.15 4.13 12.07
CA LYS A 230 10.89 4.01 11.33
C LYS A 230 9.67 3.87 12.24
N LEU A 231 9.79 3.15 13.36
CA LEU A 231 8.73 3.04 14.37
C LEU A 231 8.47 4.38 15.08
N LEU A 232 9.53 5.16 15.33
CA LEU A 232 9.42 6.52 15.85
C LEU A 232 8.68 7.43 14.87
N GLU A 233 9.03 7.39 13.58
CA GLU A 233 8.35 8.14 12.53
C GLU A 233 6.88 7.74 12.42
N LEU A 234 6.58 6.43 12.47
CA LEU A 234 5.21 5.91 12.43
C LEU A 234 4.38 6.41 13.63
N GLN A 235 4.93 6.32 14.84
CA GLN A 235 4.26 6.87 16.04
C GLN A 235 4.02 8.37 15.93
N ALA A 236 5.02 9.12 15.43
CA ALA A 236 4.88 10.55 15.22
C ALA A 236 3.73 10.88 14.25
N LYS A 237 3.57 10.09 13.17
CA LYS A 237 2.44 10.23 12.24
C LYS A 237 1.10 9.94 12.90
N ASP A 238 0.98 8.82 13.63
CA ASP A 238 -0.24 8.47 14.37
C ASP A 238 -0.67 9.60 15.33
N GLU A 239 0.28 10.15 16.08
CA GLU A 239 0.01 11.25 17.02
C GLU A 239 -0.32 12.56 16.31
N LEU A 240 0.35 12.87 15.19
CA LEU A 240 -0.01 14.05 14.38
C LEU A 240 -1.43 13.93 13.83
N ASP A 241 -1.82 12.75 13.34
CA ASP A 241 -3.16 12.49 12.79
C ASP A 241 -4.26 12.69 13.84
N ALA A 242 -3.96 12.43 15.11
CA ALA A 242 -4.85 12.73 16.23
C ALA A 242 -4.86 14.22 16.66
N MET A 243 -3.85 15.00 16.29
CA MET A 243 -3.76 16.43 16.63
C MET A 243 -4.58 17.30 15.67
N SER A 244 -5.25 18.30 16.24
CA SER A 244 -5.91 19.39 15.51
C SER A 244 -4.91 20.28 14.76
N VAL A 245 -5.41 21.08 13.82
CA VAL A 245 -4.58 22.02 13.04
C VAL A 245 -3.87 23.03 13.95
N ASP A 246 -4.55 23.54 14.97
CA ASP A 246 -3.99 24.52 15.91
C ASP A 246 -2.89 23.89 16.78
N GLU A 247 -3.09 22.67 17.26
CA GLU A 247 -2.07 21.94 18.03
C GLU A 247 -0.82 21.66 17.19
N ARG A 248 -1.00 21.30 15.91
CA ARG A 248 0.12 21.10 14.97
C ARG A 248 0.90 22.40 14.75
N ALA A 249 0.21 23.54 14.62
CA ALA A 249 0.84 24.85 14.47
C ALA A 249 1.66 25.24 15.72
N GLN A 250 1.09 25.08 16.92
CA GLN A 250 1.77 25.37 18.17
C GLN A 250 2.98 24.46 18.40
N LEU A 251 2.88 23.17 18.07
CA LEU A 251 3.99 22.23 18.16
C LEU A 251 5.16 22.65 17.28
N LEU A 252 4.88 23.02 16.02
CA LEU A 252 5.89 23.46 15.08
C LEU A 252 6.55 24.77 15.54
N GLU A 253 5.77 25.74 16.01
CA GLU A 253 6.29 27.01 16.53
C GLU A 253 7.24 26.78 17.72
N ARG A 254 6.83 25.96 18.69
CA ARG A 254 7.62 25.63 19.88
C ARG A 254 8.95 24.95 19.52
N ASN A 255 8.94 24.06 18.54
CA ASN A 255 10.09 23.21 18.20
C ASN A 255 10.88 23.64 16.97
N ALA A 256 10.50 24.69 16.25
CA ALA A 256 11.16 25.12 15.02
C ALA A 256 12.68 25.28 15.19
N LYS A 257 13.12 25.90 16.30
CA LYS A 257 14.56 26.05 16.61
C LYS A 257 15.25 24.70 16.83
N LYS A 258 14.59 23.77 17.55
CA LYS A 258 15.11 22.43 17.83
C LYS A 258 15.28 21.63 16.53
N VAL A 259 14.28 21.66 15.65
CA VAL A 259 14.31 21.02 14.33
C VAL A 259 15.43 21.62 13.46
N ASN A 260 15.57 22.94 13.43
CA ASN A 260 16.62 23.60 12.64
C ASN A 260 18.03 23.22 13.12
N VAL A 261 18.25 23.18 14.44
CA VAL A 261 19.52 22.70 15.01
C VAL A 261 19.75 21.24 14.62
N PHE A 262 18.76 20.37 14.82
CA PHE A 262 18.87 18.94 14.51
C PHE A 262 19.20 18.68 13.04
N ARG A 263 18.49 19.34 12.11
CA ARG A 263 18.74 19.20 10.65
C ARG A 263 20.12 19.74 10.24
N GLY A 264 20.66 20.71 10.96
CA GLY A 264 22.01 21.24 10.76
C GLY A 264 23.14 20.33 11.24
N LEU A 265 22.84 19.29 12.03
CA LEU A 265 23.84 18.33 12.48
C LEU A 265 24.18 17.30 11.38
N PRO A 266 25.43 16.83 11.31
CA PRO A 266 25.81 15.66 10.49
C PRO A 266 25.19 14.37 11.06
N ASP A 267 25.16 13.29 10.28
CA ASP A 267 24.49 12.02 10.65
C ASP A 267 24.94 11.45 12.00
N GLU A 268 26.24 11.49 12.31
CA GLU A 268 26.75 11.07 13.62
C GLU A 268 26.29 12.02 14.75
N GLY A 269 26.23 13.33 14.46
CA GLY A 269 25.72 14.33 15.39
C GLY A 269 24.23 14.15 15.69
N ARG A 270 23.42 13.77 14.68
CA ARG A 270 21.99 13.48 14.84
C ARG A 270 21.78 12.25 15.74
N ARG A 271 22.53 11.16 15.52
CA ARG A 271 22.46 9.97 16.38
C ARG A 271 22.76 10.29 17.84
N ARG A 272 23.88 10.98 18.11
CA ARG A 272 24.25 11.43 19.47
C ARG A 272 23.23 12.40 20.08
N TYR A 273 22.57 13.21 19.25
CA TYR A 273 21.51 14.10 19.72
C TYR A 273 20.29 13.31 20.17
N LEU A 274 19.83 12.34 19.36
CA LEU A 274 18.70 11.48 19.69
C LEU A 274 18.96 10.61 20.91
N GLU A 275 20.17 10.09 21.10
CA GLU A 275 20.56 9.30 22.29
C GLU A 275 20.39 10.06 23.62
N ARG A 276 20.46 11.40 23.59
CA ARG A 276 20.30 12.26 24.77
C ARG A 276 18.86 12.63 25.08
N LEU A 277 17.96 12.43 24.13
CA LEU A 277 16.55 12.74 24.29
C LEU A 277 15.84 11.59 25.01
N SER A 278 14.88 11.94 25.87
CA SER A 278 13.87 10.98 26.30
C SER A 278 13.04 10.50 25.10
N ASP A 279 12.40 9.34 25.22
CA ASP A 279 11.58 8.81 24.11
C ASP A 279 10.44 9.76 23.73
N GLN A 280 9.84 10.45 24.70
CA GLN A 280 8.84 11.48 24.43
C GLN A 280 9.41 12.65 23.62
N GLU A 281 10.61 13.11 23.94
CA GLU A 281 11.27 14.18 23.19
C GLU A 281 11.70 13.76 21.79
N LYS A 282 12.06 12.48 21.59
CA LYS A 282 12.33 11.92 20.26
C LYS A 282 11.06 11.97 19.40
N VAL A 283 9.93 11.53 19.96
CA VAL A 283 8.64 11.55 19.25
C VAL A 283 8.25 12.99 18.93
N GLU A 284 8.37 13.91 19.88
CA GLU A 284 8.05 15.32 19.68
C GLU A 284 8.92 15.98 18.59
N LEU A 285 10.21 15.66 18.57
CA LEU A 285 11.13 16.10 17.53
C LEU A 285 10.74 15.54 16.16
N ALA A 286 10.46 14.24 16.07
CA ALA A 286 10.03 13.58 14.82
C ALA A 286 8.74 14.19 14.27
N LYS A 287 7.73 14.44 15.13
CA LYS A 287 6.48 15.13 14.73
C LYS A 287 6.77 16.50 14.14
N SER A 288 7.63 17.27 14.79
CA SER A 288 7.98 18.63 14.37
C SER A 288 8.77 18.64 13.05
N GLU A 289 9.65 17.66 12.84
CA GLU A 289 10.38 17.47 11.58
C GLU A 289 9.44 17.12 10.42
N ILE A 290 8.50 16.17 10.63
CA ILE A 290 7.49 15.80 9.64
C ILE A 290 6.67 17.04 9.22
N LEU A 291 6.14 17.79 10.20
CA LEU A 291 5.37 19.01 9.92
C LEU A 291 6.16 20.03 9.11
N MET A 292 7.44 20.23 9.45
CA MET A 292 8.29 21.16 8.73
C MET A 292 8.56 20.72 7.29
N VAL A 293 8.80 19.42 7.06
CA VAL A 293 8.97 18.87 5.71
C VAL A 293 7.67 19.01 4.90
N THR A 294 6.51 18.74 5.49
CA THR A 294 5.21 18.91 4.83
C THR A 294 4.97 20.37 4.44
N LEU A 295 5.27 21.33 5.32
CA LEU A 295 5.16 22.76 5.02
C LEU A 295 6.07 23.17 3.85
N MET A 296 7.34 22.74 3.87
CA MET A 296 8.30 23.04 2.80
C MET A 296 7.85 22.46 1.46
N GLN A 297 7.33 21.23 1.44
CA GLN A 297 6.81 20.60 0.22
C GLN A 297 5.57 21.33 -0.31
N ALA A 298 4.67 21.77 0.57
CA ALA A 298 3.49 22.55 0.18
C ALA A 298 3.90 23.90 -0.45
N GLN A 299 4.86 24.61 0.15
CA GLN A 299 5.40 25.87 -0.39
C GLN A 299 6.05 25.67 -1.77
N GLN A 300 6.82 24.60 -1.95
CA GLN A 300 7.45 24.27 -3.24
C GLN A 300 6.39 23.97 -4.32
N ARG A 301 5.33 23.23 -3.99
CA ARG A 301 4.22 22.96 -4.91
C ARG A 301 3.48 24.25 -5.29
N MET A 302 3.17 25.10 -4.31
CA MET A 302 2.51 26.38 -4.56
C MET A 302 3.36 27.30 -5.45
N ALA A 303 4.68 27.33 -5.26
CA ALA A 303 5.59 28.11 -6.09
C ALA A 303 5.65 27.56 -7.53
N HIS A 304 5.70 26.25 -7.70
CA HIS A 304 5.67 25.60 -9.01
C HIS A 304 4.34 25.84 -9.76
N ASP A 305 3.21 25.75 -9.05
CA ASP A 305 1.89 26.00 -9.64
C ASP A 305 1.70 27.48 -10.00
N ALA A 306 2.28 28.40 -9.22
CA ALA A 306 2.29 29.82 -9.56
C ALA A 306 3.13 30.11 -10.82
N ALA A 307 4.29 29.47 -10.96
CA ALA A 307 5.15 29.61 -12.12
C ALA A 307 4.50 29.06 -13.40
N SER A 308 3.91 27.85 -13.34
CA SER A 308 3.24 27.22 -14.50
C SER A 308 1.98 27.94 -14.98
N ARG A 309 1.38 28.81 -14.15
CA ARG A 309 0.25 29.68 -14.56
C ARG A 309 0.69 31.00 -15.19
N ALA A 310 1.96 31.38 -15.02
CA ALA A 310 2.51 32.61 -15.58
C ALA A 310 3.04 32.43 -17.01
N GLU A 311 3.25 31.17 -17.44
CA GLU A 311 3.60 30.75 -18.81
C GLU A 311 2.35 30.56 -19.69
#